data_AF-A0A3N1NU57-F1
#
_entry.id   AF-A0A3N1NU57-F1
#
_cell.length_a   1.000
_cell.length_b   1.000
_cell.length_c   1.000
_cell.angle_alpha   90.00
_cell.angle_beta   90.00
_cell.angle_gamma   90.00
#
_symmetry.space_group_name_H-M   'P 1'
#
loop_
_entity.id
_entity.type
_entity.pdbx_description
1 polymer ?
#
loop_
_entity_poly.entity_id
_entity_poly.type
_entity_poly.pdbx_seq_one_letter_code
_entity_poly.pdbx_strand_id
1 'polypeptide(L)'
;MRNQQSGLVLFVALIFLLIITILGVALLSNSAMDAKMAGAVSDRTDALQAGNGVLGDVMKNANTSRAFLQDLTAYPHQVDTSLTDSSGNARQATVEFKQESSCPRSRNGSSSDVFICRHFTDSADITFGRHQLGQLEVVNGVSQPLISPTGS
;
A
#
# COMPACT_ATOMS: atom_id res chain seq x y z
N MET A 1 -57.92 50.88 -1.28
CA MET A 1 -57.39 50.32 -0.01
C MET A 1 -55.88 50.14 -0.19
N ARG A 2 -55.10 50.59 0.79
CA ARG A 2 -53.72 51.12 0.63
C ARG A 2 -52.65 50.00 0.55
N ASN A 3 -51.88 49.97 -0.53
CA ASN A 3 -50.66 49.17 -0.69
C ASN A 3 -49.50 49.82 0.10
N GLN A 4 -49.08 49.23 1.22
CA GLN A 4 -47.90 49.67 2.00
C GLN A 4 -47.04 48.51 2.54
N GLN A 5 -46.99 47.34 1.88
CA GLN A 5 -46.26 46.16 2.39
C GLN A 5 -45.21 45.55 1.44
N SER A 6 -44.73 46.27 0.42
CA SER A 6 -43.76 45.70 -0.52
C SER A 6 -42.28 45.79 -0.10
N GLY A 7 -41.95 46.57 0.94
CA GLY A 7 -40.55 46.76 1.38
C GLY A 7 -40.01 45.67 2.31
N LEU A 8 -40.86 45.16 3.22
CA LEU A 8 -40.46 44.17 4.22
C LEU A 8 -40.16 42.81 3.58
N VAL A 9 -40.93 42.42 2.56
CA VAL A 9 -40.75 41.15 1.83
C VAL A 9 -39.37 41.05 1.21
N LEU A 10 -38.86 42.14 0.62
CA LEU A 10 -37.54 42.14 -0.01
C LEU A 10 -36.42 41.93 1.02
N PHE A 11 -36.56 42.56 2.19
CA PHE A 11 -35.61 42.45 3.28
C PHE A 11 -35.57 41.02 3.87
N VAL A 12 -36.75 40.43 4.07
CA VAL A 12 -36.87 39.04 4.55
C VAL A 12 -36.31 38.06 3.51
N ALA A 13 -36.60 38.25 2.23
CA ALA A 13 -36.04 37.42 1.16
C ALA A 13 -34.51 37.49 1.11
N LEU A 14 -33.93 38.67 1.33
CA LEU A 14 -32.47 38.86 1.36
C LEU A 14 -31.82 38.13 2.54
N ILE A 15 -32.45 38.16 3.72
CA ILE A 15 -31.97 37.40 4.89
C ILE A 15 -31.99 35.90 4.61
N PHE A 16 -33.09 35.37 4.06
CA PHE A 16 -33.18 33.94 3.72
C PHE A 16 -32.15 33.53 2.67
N LEU A 17 -31.95 34.35 1.63
CA LEU A 17 -30.93 34.10 0.60
C LEU A 17 -29.53 34.04 1.23
N LEU A 18 -29.21 34.98 2.12
CA LEU A 18 -27.92 35.01 2.82
C LEU A 18 -27.71 33.75 3.67
N ILE A 19 -28.71 33.33 4.44
CA ILE A 19 -28.64 32.11 5.26
C ILE A 19 -28.40 30.88 4.39
N ILE A 20 -29.16 30.71 3.30
CA ILE A 20 -29.00 29.57 2.38
C ILE A 20 -27.61 29.57 1.75
N THR A 21 -27.06 30.74 1.42
CA THR A 21 -25.73 30.85 0.81
C THR A 21 -24.63 30.40 1.77
N ILE A 22 -24.68 30.83 3.03
CA ILE A 22 -23.69 30.42 4.04
C ILE A 22 -23.74 28.92 4.29
N LEU A 23 -24.95 28.35 4.40
CA LEU A 23 -25.13 26.90 4.53
C LEU A 23 -24.60 26.16 3.30
N GLY A 24 -24.87 26.68 2.10
CA GLY A 24 -24.36 26.11 0.85
C GLY A 24 -22.83 26.10 0.78
N VAL A 25 -22.17 27.21 1.15
CA VAL A 25 -20.70 27.29 1.16
C VAL A 25 -20.09 26.32 2.17
N ALA A 26 -20.69 26.18 3.36
CA ALA A 26 -20.20 25.24 4.38
C ALA A 26 -20.29 23.77 3.91
N LEU A 27 -21.35 23.41 3.19
CA LEU A 27 -21.46 22.08 2.59
C LEU A 27 -20.43 21.88 1.47
N LEU A 28 -20.26 22.86 0.59
CA LEU A 28 -19.31 22.81 -0.51
C LEU A 28 -17.84 22.78 -0.04
N SER A 29 -17.51 23.48 1.04
CA SER A 29 -16.13 23.50 1.59
C SER A 29 -15.70 22.12 2.08
N ASN A 30 -16.62 21.38 2.69
CA ASN A 30 -16.36 20.02 3.15
C ASN A 30 -16.22 19.07 1.96
N SER A 31 -17.14 19.14 0.99
CA SER A 31 -17.06 18.34 -0.24
C SER A 31 -15.78 18.58 -1.05
N ALA A 32 -15.29 19.83 -1.08
CA ALA A 32 -14.03 20.16 -1.74
C ALA A 32 -12.80 19.56 -1.04
N MET A 33 -12.86 19.41 0.30
CA MET A 33 -11.82 18.72 1.06
C MET A 33 -11.86 17.22 0.78
N ASP A 34 -13.04 16.61 0.81
CA ASP A 34 -13.24 15.19 0.50
C ASP A 34 -12.78 14.85 -0.92
N ALA A 35 -13.06 15.71 -1.90
CA ALA A 35 -12.60 15.52 -3.28
C ALA A 35 -11.07 15.55 -3.41
N LYS A 36 -10.39 16.44 -2.68
CA LYS A 36 -8.92 16.47 -2.66
C LYS A 36 -8.34 15.23 -1.99
N MET A 37 -8.97 14.75 -0.92
CA MET A 37 -8.58 13.50 -0.26
C MET A 37 -8.81 12.29 -1.17
N ALA A 38 -9.94 12.24 -1.89
CA ALA A 38 -10.21 11.18 -2.86
C ALA A 38 -9.15 11.13 -3.97
N GLY A 39 -8.69 12.29 -4.46
CA GLY A 39 -7.58 12.36 -5.41
C GLY A 39 -6.26 11.83 -4.85
N ALA A 40 -5.91 12.22 -3.62
CA ALA A 40 -4.70 11.71 -2.96
C ALA A 40 -4.76 10.20 -2.68
N VAL A 41 -5.95 9.69 -2.36
CA VAL A 41 -6.18 8.25 -2.20
C VAL A 41 -6.03 7.52 -3.53
N SER A 42 -6.56 8.08 -4.63
CA SER A 42 -6.40 7.51 -5.97
C SER A 42 -4.91 7.40 -6.37
N ASP A 43 -4.14 8.47 -6.18
CA ASP A 43 -2.69 8.46 -6.46
C ASP A 43 -1.97 7.39 -5.63
N ARG A 44 -2.38 7.21 -4.37
CA ARG A 44 -1.84 6.18 -3.48
C ARG A 44 -2.22 4.77 -3.93
N THR A 45 -3.45 4.54 -4.38
CA THR A 45 -3.88 3.21 -4.85
C THR A 45 -3.18 2.80 -6.12
N ASP A 46 -2.93 3.74 -7.03
CA ASP A 46 -2.17 3.48 -8.26
C ASP A 46 -0.71 3.12 -7.92
N ALA A 47 -0.11 3.85 -6.98
CA ALA A 47 1.24 3.53 -6.48
C ALA A 47 1.31 2.16 -5.79
N LEU A 48 0.30 1.79 -5.00
CA LEU A 48 0.17 0.46 -4.40
C LEU A 48 0.11 -0.64 -5.46
N GLN A 49 -0.70 -0.45 -6.49
CA GLN A 49 -0.80 -1.41 -7.60
C GLN A 49 0.53 -1.52 -8.35
N ALA A 50 1.19 -0.39 -8.61
CA ALA A 50 2.49 -0.36 -9.26
C ALA A 50 3.58 -1.07 -8.44
N GLY A 51 3.59 -0.87 -7.11
CA GLY A 51 4.49 -1.54 -6.17
C GLY A 51 4.25 -3.04 -6.11
N ASN A 52 2.99 -3.47 -5.97
CA ASN A 52 2.62 -4.89 -6.03
C ASN A 52 3.01 -5.54 -7.36
N GLY A 53 2.93 -4.79 -8.47
CA GLY A 53 3.41 -5.21 -9.77
C GLY A 53 4.92 -5.50 -9.78
N VAL A 54 5.75 -4.60 -9.19
CA VAL A 54 7.20 -4.85 -9.03
C VAL A 54 7.42 -6.18 -8.33
N LEU A 55 6.86 -6.32 -7.14
CA LEU A 55 7.11 -7.47 -6.26
C LEU A 55 6.65 -8.77 -6.94
N GLY A 56 5.53 -8.73 -7.66
CA GLY A 56 5.06 -9.87 -8.45
C GLY A 56 6.02 -10.29 -9.57
N ASP A 57 6.67 -9.34 -10.23
CA ASP A 57 7.66 -9.63 -11.27
C ASP A 57 8.99 -10.12 -10.67
N VAL A 58 9.37 -9.61 -9.50
CA VAL A 58 10.55 -10.05 -8.73
C VAL A 58 10.41 -11.51 -8.33
N MET A 59 9.23 -11.92 -7.87
CA MET A 59 8.96 -13.32 -7.50
C MET A 59 9.02 -14.28 -8.70
N LYS A 60 8.69 -13.80 -9.90
CA LYS A 60 8.79 -14.60 -11.14
C LYS A 60 10.21 -14.65 -11.70
N ASN A 61 11.14 -13.88 -11.16
CA ASN A 61 12.51 -13.87 -11.61
C ASN A 61 13.19 -15.22 -11.35
N ALA A 62 14.04 -15.66 -12.28
CA ALA A 62 14.75 -16.93 -12.14
C ALA A 62 15.75 -16.91 -10.95
N ASN A 63 16.36 -15.77 -10.64
CA ASN A 63 17.33 -15.66 -9.56
C ASN A 63 16.68 -15.80 -8.17
N THR A 64 15.51 -15.16 -7.96
CA THR A 64 14.73 -15.28 -6.71
C THR A 64 14.18 -16.69 -6.54
N SER A 65 13.60 -17.25 -7.60
CA SER A 65 13.09 -18.62 -7.61
C SER A 65 14.18 -19.64 -7.27
N ARG A 66 15.41 -19.46 -7.79
CA ARG A 66 16.54 -20.33 -7.47
C ARG A 66 17.02 -20.15 -6.04
N ALA A 67 17.06 -18.92 -5.52
CA ALA A 67 17.42 -18.67 -4.12
C ALA A 67 16.44 -19.30 -3.14
N PHE A 68 15.18 -19.48 -3.52
CA PHE A 68 14.20 -20.23 -2.72
C PHE A 68 14.50 -21.74 -2.66
N LEU A 69 15.17 -22.30 -3.68
CA LEU A 69 15.52 -23.72 -3.76
C LEU A 69 16.92 -24.02 -3.19
N GLN A 70 17.64 -23.02 -2.69
CA GLN A 70 18.96 -23.23 -2.07
C GLN A 70 18.84 -23.94 -0.72
N ASP A 71 19.93 -24.60 -0.33
CA ASP A 71 20.05 -25.31 0.94
C ASP A 71 19.95 -24.34 2.13
N LEU A 72 19.49 -24.85 3.26
CA LEU A 72 19.31 -24.12 4.51
C LEU A 72 20.61 -23.51 5.03
N THR A 73 21.75 -24.09 4.68
CA THR A 73 23.09 -23.59 5.04
C THR A 73 23.47 -22.29 4.33
N ALA A 74 22.75 -21.89 3.28
CA ALA A 74 23.03 -20.69 2.49
C ALA A 74 22.40 -19.40 3.06
N TYR A 75 21.70 -19.46 4.20
CA TYR A 75 21.00 -18.30 4.78
C TYR A 75 21.77 -17.64 5.95
N PRO A 76 21.64 -16.30 6.14
CA PRO A 76 20.84 -15.36 5.35
C PRO A 76 21.45 -15.08 3.96
N HIS A 77 20.58 -14.89 2.97
CA HIS A 77 20.97 -14.67 1.58
C HIS A 77 20.19 -13.48 1.01
N GLN A 78 20.84 -12.68 0.17
CA GLN A 78 20.18 -11.57 -0.54
C GLN A 78 20.32 -11.78 -2.04
N VAL A 79 19.23 -11.55 -2.77
CA VAL A 79 19.22 -11.58 -4.23
C VAL A 79 18.81 -10.21 -4.74
N ASP A 80 19.74 -9.57 -5.42
CA ASP A 80 19.43 -8.38 -6.19
C ASP A 80 18.86 -8.80 -7.54
N THR A 81 17.66 -8.33 -7.83
CA THR A 81 17.05 -8.50 -9.14
C THR A 81 16.90 -7.16 -9.83
N SER A 82 17.49 -7.07 -11.02
CA SER A 82 17.18 -6.00 -11.97
C SER A 82 16.13 -6.54 -12.94
N LEU A 83 14.94 -5.97 -12.89
CA LEU A 83 13.87 -6.21 -13.85
C LEU A 83 13.80 -5.03 -14.80
N THR A 84 13.59 -5.29 -16.08
CA THR A 84 13.26 -4.23 -17.02
C THR A 84 11.77 -4.34 -17.30
N ASP A 85 11.01 -3.28 -16.99
CA ASP A 85 9.59 -3.27 -17.33
C ASP A 85 9.38 -3.18 -18.85
N SER A 86 8.14 -3.42 -19.30
CA SER A 86 7.77 -3.34 -20.72
C SER A 86 7.96 -1.93 -21.33
N SER A 87 8.18 -0.92 -20.50
CA SER A 87 8.49 0.46 -20.86
C SER A 87 10.00 0.77 -20.86
N GLY A 88 10.85 -0.21 -20.59
CA GLY A 88 12.31 -0.07 -20.58
C GLY A 88 12.88 0.52 -19.29
N ASN A 89 12.09 0.73 -18.23
CA ASN A 89 12.62 1.19 -16.95
C ASN A 89 13.22 0.01 -16.19
N ALA A 90 14.46 0.19 -15.75
CA ALA A 90 15.09 -0.73 -14.82
C ALA A 90 14.47 -0.54 -13.42
N ARG A 91 13.84 -1.59 -12.92
CA ARG A 91 13.33 -1.73 -11.54
C ARG A 91 14.30 -2.64 -10.80
N GLN A 92 14.86 -2.16 -9.70
CA GLN A 92 15.72 -2.96 -8.84
C GLN A 92 14.97 -3.30 -7.57
N ALA A 93 14.97 -4.57 -7.19
CA ALA A 93 14.44 -5.03 -5.92
C ALA A 93 15.44 -5.99 -5.28
N THR A 94 15.60 -5.84 -3.97
CA THR A 94 16.45 -6.68 -3.15
C THR A 94 15.56 -7.60 -2.33
N VAL A 95 15.67 -8.90 -2.59
CA VAL A 95 14.96 -9.92 -1.83
C VAL A 95 15.90 -10.45 -0.76
N GLU A 96 15.49 -10.33 0.50
CA GLU A 96 16.23 -10.86 1.63
C GLU A 96 15.59 -12.16 2.11
N PHE A 97 16.39 -13.20 2.22
CA PHE A 97 16.00 -14.49 2.75
C PHE A 97 16.65 -14.71 4.11
N LYS A 98 15.83 -14.98 5.11
CA LYS A 98 16.23 -15.26 6.49
C LYS A 98 15.76 -16.65 6.89
N GLN A 99 16.58 -17.33 7.65
CA GLN A 99 16.18 -18.56 8.31
C GLN A 99 15.97 -18.30 9.79
N GLU A 100 14.82 -18.75 10.30
CA GLU A 100 14.47 -18.70 11.71
C GLU A 100 14.36 -20.14 12.26
N SER A 101 14.89 -20.34 13.46
CA SER A 101 14.81 -21.63 14.16
C SER A 101 13.39 -21.95 14.66
N SER A 102 12.49 -20.96 14.71
CA SER A 102 11.11 -21.13 15.16
C SER A 102 10.16 -20.31 14.29
N CYS A 103 9.12 -20.95 13.77
CA CYS A 103 8.04 -20.28 13.04
C CYS A 103 7.18 -19.38 13.94
N PRO A 104 6.57 -18.31 13.41
CA PRO A 104 5.47 -17.62 14.07
C PRO A 104 4.36 -18.61 14.49
N ARG A 105 3.72 -18.35 15.63
CA ARG A 105 2.71 -19.29 16.17
C ARG A 105 1.54 -19.43 15.19
N SER A 106 1.32 -20.64 14.70
CA SER A 106 0.15 -21.02 13.90
C SER A 106 -0.96 -21.57 14.78
N ARG A 107 -2.22 -21.40 14.37
CA ARG A 107 -3.39 -22.00 15.06
C ARG A 107 -3.40 -23.52 15.04
N ASN A 108 -2.77 -24.14 14.05
CA ASN A 108 -2.60 -25.59 13.97
C ASN A 108 -1.16 -25.92 14.41
N GLY A 109 -0.98 -26.10 15.72
CA GLY A 109 0.33 -26.25 16.33
C GLY A 109 1.02 -27.55 15.92
N SER A 110 2.30 -27.46 15.60
CA SER A 110 3.18 -28.62 15.52
C SER A 110 4.04 -28.71 16.80
N SER A 111 4.50 -29.91 17.11
CA SER A 111 5.43 -30.17 18.22
C SER A 111 6.66 -29.26 18.11
N SER A 112 7.23 -28.90 19.27
CA SER A 112 8.48 -28.12 19.34
C SER A 112 9.58 -28.81 18.52
N ASP A 113 10.26 -28.02 17.69
CA ASP A 113 11.50 -28.36 16.96
C ASP A 113 11.42 -29.28 15.74
N VAL A 114 10.23 -29.71 15.30
CA VAL A 114 10.09 -30.47 14.04
C VAL A 114 10.16 -29.55 12.81
N PHE A 115 9.69 -28.31 12.95
CA PHE A 115 9.61 -27.34 11.87
C PHE A 115 10.43 -26.09 12.16
N ILE A 116 11.25 -25.71 11.20
CA ILE A 116 11.95 -24.42 11.13
C ILE A 116 11.34 -23.59 10.02
N CYS A 117 11.36 -22.26 10.15
CA CYS A 117 10.79 -21.39 9.13
C CYS A 117 11.88 -20.69 8.37
N ARG A 118 11.74 -20.69 7.05
CA ARG A 118 12.46 -19.73 6.22
C ARG A 118 11.50 -18.62 5.84
N HIS A 119 11.92 -17.40 6.08
CA HIS A 119 11.20 -16.20 5.73
C HIS A 119 11.92 -15.52 4.57
N PHE A 120 11.18 -14.98 3.61
CA PHE A 120 11.75 -14.05 2.66
C PHE A 120 10.90 -12.79 2.59
N THR A 121 11.59 -11.66 2.52
CA THR A 121 11.01 -10.33 2.42
C THR A 121 11.47 -9.67 1.15
N ASP A 122 10.53 -9.03 0.47
CA ASP A 122 10.77 -8.19 -0.69
C ASP A 122 10.12 -6.83 -0.44
N SER A 123 10.85 -5.77 -0.73
CA SER A 123 10.44 -4.38 -0.46
C SER A 123 10.57 -3.54 -1.73
N ALA A 124 9.50 -2.82 -2.07
CA ALA A 124 9.49 -1.89 -3.20
C ALA A 124 9.12 -0.49 -2.71
N ASP A 125 9.99 0.47 -2.99
CA ASP A 125 9.76 1.89 -2.74
C ASP A 125 9.17 2.58 -3.96
N ILE A 126 7.98 3.17 -3.81
CA ILE A 126 7.28 3.90 -4.86
C ILE A 126 6.96 5.31 -4.37
N THR A 127 7.44 6.31 -5.09
CA THR A 127 7.05 7.71 -4.85
C THR A 127 5.76 8.06 -5.60
N PHE A 128 4.83 8.77 -4.97
CA PHE A 128 3.53 9.13 -5.54
C PHE A 128 3.08 10.55 -5.16
N GLY A 129 2.06 11.05 -5.85
CA GLY A 129 1.55 12.40 -5.69
C GLY A 129 2.36 13.47 -6.43
N ARG A 130 1.92 14.73 -6.31
CA ARG A 130 2.56 15.86 -7.01
C ARG A 130 3.96 16.09 -6.48
N HIS A 131 4.95 16.19 -7.37
CA HIS A 131 6.37 16.41 -7.04
C HIS A 131 7.00 15.29 -6.18
N GLN A 132 6.51 14.04 -6.26
CA GLN A 132 7.10 12.88 -5.56
C GLN A 132 7.17 13.07 -4.03
N LEU A 133 6.25 13.86 -3.45
CA LEU A 133 6.23 14.18 -2.03
C LEU A 133 5.68 13.03 -1.16
N GLY A 134 4.92 12.11 -1.74
CA GLY A 134 4.49 10.89 -1.07
C GLY A 134 5.47 9.76 -1.34
N GLN A 135 5.86 9.01 -0.32
CA GLN A 135 6.57 7.74 -0.46
C GLN A 135 5.70 6.62 0.10
N LEU A 136 5.71 5.50 -0.61
CA LEU A 136 5.04 4.28 -0.24
C LEU A 136 6.05 3.15 -0.32
N GLU A 137 6.34 2.54 0.82
CA GLU A 137 7.06 1.28 0.88
C GLU A 137 6.04 0.16 0.91
N VAL A 138 6.14 -0.76 -0.06
CA VAL A 138 5.34 -1.99 -0.09
C VAL A 138 6.27 -3.13 0.27
N VAL A 139 6.02 -3.76 1.40
CA VAL A 139 6.78 -4.93 1.86
C VAL A 139 5.90 -6.17 1.78
N ASN A 140 6.35 -7.17 1.04
CA ASN A 140 5.75 -8.49 1.00
C ASN A 140 6.67 -9.49 1.69
N GLY A 141 6.10 -10.31 2.55
CA GLY A 141 6.81 -11.35 3.27
C GLY A 141 6.08 -12.68 3.16
N VAL A 142 6.82 -13.74 2.90
CA VAL A 142 6.28 -15.10 2.90
C VAL A 142 7.14 -15.97 3.82
N SER A 143 6.46 -16.77 4.65
CA SER A 143 7.12 -17.73 5.53
C SER A 143 6.75 -19.14 5.10
N GLN A 144 7.76 -19.98 4.93
CA GLN A 144 7.60 -21.39 4.60
C GLN A 144 8.07 -22.26 5.77
N PRO A 145 7.24 -23.20 6.26
CA PRO A 145 7.69 -24.23 7.18
C PRO A 145 8.51 -25.29 6.43
N LEU A 146 9.66 -25.63 6.99
CA LEU A 146 10.59 -26.64 6.52
C LEU A 146 10.82 -27.65 7.64
N ILE A 147 11.07 -28.91 7.30
CA ILE A 147 11.43 -29.91 8.30
C ILE A 147 12.85 -29.61 8.79
N SER A 148 13.05 -29.60 10.11
CA SER A 148 14.38 -29.41 10.68
C SER A 148 15.32 -30.54 10.24
N PRO A 149 16.55 -30.25 9.78
CA PRO A 149 17.53 -31.28 9.41
C PRO A 149 17.97 -32.17 10.60
N THR A 150 17.66 -31.80 11.84
CA THR A 150 17.89 -32.63 13.03
C THR A 150 16.70 -33.54 13.39
N GLY A 151 15.68 -33.63 12.54
CA GLY A 151 14.49 -34.46 12.75
C GLY A 151 14.71 -35.94 12.41
N SER A 152 15.31 -36.68 13.34
CA SER A 152 15.13 -38.12 13.55
C SER A 152 14.67 -38.37 14.97
#